data_AF-A0AA35XX73-F1
#
_entry.id   AF-A0AA35XX73-F1
#
_cell.length_a   1.000
_cell.length_b   1.000
_cell.length_c   1.000
_cell.angle_alpha   90.00
_cell.angle_beta   90.00
_cell.angle_gamma   90.00
#
_symmetry.space_group_name_H-M   'P 1'
#
loop_
_entity.id
_entity.type
_entity.pdbx_description
1 polymer ?
#
loop_
_entity_poly.entity_id
_entity_poly.type
_entity_poly.pdbx_seq_one_letter_code
_entity_poly.pdbx_strand_id
1 'polypeptide(L)'
;MRFRRSKLYISALVPFFIAAFVGVLSAIMGVGGGFIMVPAMIYLLGMPTSVVVGTSLFQIIFVTANVTLLQSVQTQTVDFLLAGTLLFGAVIGAQIGARFGGMLRGEQLRGMLALIVLLVCMRIGYELVVTPIDLFSTEFLK
;
A
#
# COMPACT_ATOMS: atom_id res chain seq x y z
N MET A 1 9.80 24.39 4.25
CA MET A 1 10.51 24.45 2.95
C MET A 1 9.48 24.66 1.85
N ARG A 2 9.80 25.44 0.80
CA ARG A 2 8.83 25.78 -0.26
C ARG A 2 8.80 24.68 -1.33
N PHE A 3 7.82 23.78 -1.27
CA PHE A 3 7.64 22.77 -2.30
C PHE A 3 6.84 23.34 -3.49
N ARG A 4 7.55 23.77 -4.55
CA ARG A 4 6.95 24.38 -5.76
C ARG A 4 5.93 23.50 -6.48
N ARG A 5 6.02 22.16 -6.36
CA ARG A 5 5.16 21.19 -7.07
C ARG A 5 3.88 20.81 -6.32
N SER A 6 3.89 20.79 -4.99
CA SER A 6 2.72 20.42 -4.16
C SER A 6 2.00 21.63 -3.55
N LYS A 7 2.49 22.87 -3.77
CA LYS A 7 1.96 24.13 -3.18
C LYS A 7 1.80 24.07 -1.65
N LEU A 8 2.59 23.21 -0.99
CA LEU A 8 2.50 22.95 0.44
C LEU A 8 3.53 23.77 1.22
N TYR A 9 3.08 24.50 2.23
CA TYR A 9 3.92 25.19 3.21
C TYR A 9 3.98 24.35 4.49
N ILE A 10 4.83 23.31 4.49
CA ILE A 10 5.02 22.47 5.68
C ILE A 10 6.52 22.30 5.98
N SER A 11 6.87 22.23 7.27
CA SER A 11 8.20 21.87 7.74
C SER A 11 8.48 20.40 7.44
N ALA A 12 9.70 20.07 6.99
CA ALA A 12 10.10 18.70 6.64
C ALA A 12 9.94 17.69 7.81
N LEU A 13 9.83 18.20 9.03
CA LEU A 13 9.57 17.45 10.26
C LEU A 13 8.22 16.71 10.24
N VAL A 14 7.15 17.34 9.74
CA VAL A 14 5.79 16.75 9.78
C VAL A 14 5.66 15.54 8.84
N PRO A 15 6.07 15.60 7.56
CA PRO A 15 6.11 14.41 6.70
C PRO A 15 6.99 13.30 7.28
N PHE A 16 8.10 13.66 7.95
CA PHE A 16 9.02 12.68 8.53
C PHE A 16 8.35 11.86 9.65
N PHE A 17 7.69 12.52 10.60
CA PHE A 17 6.97 11.80 11.68
C PHE A 17 5.82 10.95 11.15
N ILE A 18 5.06 11.45 10.18
CA ILE A 18 3.98 10.69 9.54
C ILE A 18 4.56 9.46 8.83
N ALA A 19 5.62 9.64 8.03
CA ALA A 19 6.26 8.53 7.33
C ALA A 19 6.87 7.50 8.29
N ALA A 20 7.46 7.93 9.40
CA ALA A 20 7.99 7.04 10.43
C ALA A 20 6.87 6.21 11.08
N PHE A 21 5.78 6.85 11.52
CA PHE A 21 4.65 6.18 12.13
C PHE A 21 3.97 5.19 11.16
N VAL A 22 3.70 5.63 9.93
CA VAL A 22 3.09 4.79 8.89
C VAL A 22 4.03 3.64 8.47
N GLY A 23 5.34 3.88 8.46
CA GLY A 23 6.36 2.87 8.20
C GLY A 23 6.33 1.74 9.22
N VAL A 24 6.25 2.07 10.51
CA VAL A 24 6.12 1.08 11.59
C VAL A 24 4.83 0.28 11.44
N LEU A 25 3.68 0.95 11.22
CA LEU A 25 2.40 0.26 11.02
C LEU A 25 2.43 -0.68 9.81
N SER A 26 3.05 -0.25 8.72
CA SER A 26 3.15 -1.06 7.50
C SER A 26 4.12 -2.22 7.64
N ALA A 27 5.16 -2.10 8.45
CA ALA A 27 6.06 -3.20 8.78
C ALA A 27 5.32 -4.28 9.59
N ILE A 28 4.49 -3.87 10.57
CA ILE A 28 3.68 -4.80 11.37
C ILE A 28 2.61 -5.50 10.51
N MET A 29 1.93 -4.74 9.64
CA MET A 29 0.86 -5.30 8.80
C MET A 29 1.38 -6.07 7.58
N GLY A 30 2.66 -5.90 7.18
CA GLY A 30 3.23 -6.54 5.99
C GLY A 30 2.68 -6.03 4.64
N VAL A 31 1.92 -4.93 4.62
CA VAL A 31 1.19 -4.43 3.43
C VAL A 31 2.03 -3.52 2.53
N GLY A 32 3.30 -3.27 2.86
CA GLY A 32 4.22 -2.52 1.98
C GLY A 32 4.00 -1.01 1.90
N GLY A 33 3.31 -0.38 2.86
CA GLY A 33 3.28 1.09 3.00
C GLY A 33 2.11 1.81 2.32
N GLY A 34 1.67 1.33 1.15
CA GLY A 34 0.82 2.12 0.26
C GLY A 34 -0.59 2.38 0.76
N PHE A 35 -1.19 1.42 1.47
CA PHE A 35 -2.57 1.52 1.94
C PHE A 35 -2.80 2.69 2.90
N ILE A 36 -1.85 2.96 3.80
CA ILE A 36 -1.95 4.01 4.82
C ILE A 36 -1.27 5.31 4.34
N MET A 37 -0.16 5.21 3.59
CA MET A 37 0.61 6.38 3.18
C MET A 37 -0.15 7.26 2.19
N VAL A 38 -0.87 6.66 1.23
CA VAL A 38 -1.58 7.45 0.20
C VAL A 38 -2.70 8.30 0.80
N PRO A 39 -3.61 7.78 1.63
CA PRO A 39 -4.59 8.60 2.34
C PRO A 39 -3.95 9.65 3.26
N ALA A 40 -2.90 9.28 4.01
CA ALA A 40 -2.20 10.22 4.89
C ALA A 40 -1.67 11.44 4.11
N MET A 41 -1.05 11.22 2.96
CA MET A 41 -0.54 12.31 2.12
C MET A 41 -1.64 13.19 1.50
N ILE A 42 -2.79 12.60 1.16
CA ILE A 42 -3.91 13.34 0.56
C ILE A 42 -4.67 14.13 1.63
N TYR A 43 -4.99 13.50 2.77
CA TYR A 43 -5.90 14.07 3.77
C TYR A 43 -5.16 14.83 4.89
N LEU A 44 -4.01 14.35 5.37
CA LEU A 44 -3.25 15.04 6.43
C LEU A 44 -2.36 16.13 5.84
N LEU A 45 -1.64 15.82 4.75
CA LEU A 45 -0.76 16.79 4.11
C LEU A 45 -1.46 17.64 3.05
N GLY A 46 -2.63 17.27 2.54
CA GLY A 46 -3.33 18.07 1.52
C GLY A 46 -2.62 18.10 0.16
N MET A 47 -1.77 17.11 -0.14
CA MET A 47 -1.06 17.07 -1.42
C MET A 47 -1.99 16.69 -2.59
N PRO A 48 -1.78 17.25 -3.79
CA PRO A 48 -2.57 16.91 -4.97
C PRO A 48 -2.35 15.43 -5.33
N THR A 49 -3.45 14.73 -5.66
CA THR A 49 -3.45 13.27 -5.86
C THR A 49 -2.50 12.81 -6.96
N SER A 50 -2.31 13.59 -8.02
CA SER A 50 -1.36 13.29 -9.11
C SER A 50 0.09 13.23 -8.66
N VAL A 51 0.49 14.02 -7.65
CA VAL A 51 1.85 14.01 -7.09
C VAL A 51 2.00 12.88 -6.08
N VAL A 52 0.97 12.65 -5.26
CA VAL A 52 0.98 11.63 -4.21
C VAL A 52 1.26 10.24 -4.77
N VAL A 53 0.60 9.86 -5.87
CA VAL A 53 0.75 8.53 -6.49
C VAL A 53 2.20 8.24 -6.87
N GLY A 54 2.90 9.20 -7.47
CA GLY A 54 4.32 9.03 -7.82
C GLY A 54 5.22 8.94 -6.59
N THR A 55 4.99 9.81 -5.60
CA THR A 55 5.81 9.84 -4.38
C THR A 55 5.63 8.60 -3.50
N SER A 56 4.40 8.09 -3.38
CA SER A 56 4.14 6.86 -2.64
C SER A 56 4.75 5.65 -3.33
N LEU A 57 4.59 5.52 -4.66
CA LEU A 57 5.16 4.39 -5.41
C LEU A 57 6.67 4.29 -5.24
N PHE A 58 7.37 5.43 -5.35
CA PHE A 58 8.81 5.47 -5.10
C PHE A 58 9.15 4.98 -3.69
N GLN A 59 8.48 5.50 -2.67
CA GLN A 59 8.70 5.09 -1.28
C GLN A 59 8.35 3.62 -1.01
N ILE A 60 7.24 3.11 -1.57
CA ILE A 60 6.80 1.71 -1.46
C ILE A 60 7.84 0.76 -2.03
N ILE A 61 8.49 1.10 -3.16
CA ILE A 61 9.54 0.26 -3.75
C ILE A 61 10.68 0.05 -2.75
N PHE A 62 11.18 1.11 -2.11
CA PHE A 62 12.27 0.98 -1.14
C PHE A 62 11.83 0.22 0.11
N VAL A 63 10.66 0.53 0.66
CA VAL A 63 10.16 -0.13 1.88
C VAL A 63 9.95 -1.62 1.62
N THR A 64 9.20 -1.97 0.58
CA THR A 64 8.89 -3.36 0.25
C THR A 64 10.14 -4.13 -0.16
N ALA A 65 11.07 -3.54 -0.93
CA ALA A 65 12.32 -4.21 -1.27
C ALA A 65 13.14 -4.56 -0.02
N ASN A 66 13.26 -3.64 0.94
CA ASN A 66 13.99 -3.89 2.19
C ASN A 66 13.27 -4.95 3.04
N VAL A 67 11.96 -4.81 3.25
CA VAL A 67 11.19 -5.77 4.05
C VAL A 67 11.25 -7.17 3.43
N THR A 68 11.00 -7.29 2.12
CA THR A 68 11.06 -8.58 1.43
C THR A 68 12.44 -9.22 1.48
N LEU A 69 13.52 -8.44 1.34
CA LEU A 69 14.89 -8.98 1.43
C LEU A 69 15.18 -9.48 2.85
N LEU A 70 14.86 -8.68 3.87
CA LEU A 70 15.03 -9.08 5.27
C LEU A 70 14.21 -10.35 5.60
N GLN A 71 12.96 -10.41 5.16
CA GLN A 71 12.09 -11.55 5.36
C GLN A 71 12.62 -12.79 4.62
N SER A 72 13.04 -12.64 3.37
CA SER A 72 13.61 -13.72 2.55
C SER A 72 14.86 -14.34 3.21
N VAL A 73 15.75 -13.49 3.74
CA VAL A 73 16.96 -13.95 4.43
C VAL A 73 16.63 -14.68 5.74
N GLN A 74 15.64 -14.21 6.50
CA GLN A 74 15.25 -14.84 7.76
C GLN A 74 14.50 -16.15 7.58
N THR A 75 13.52 -16.20 6.67
CA THR A 75 12.62 -17.34 6.54
C THR A 75 13.14 -18.40 5.57
N GLN A 76 14.02 -18.05 4.62
CA GLN A 76 14.61 -18.95 3.60
C GLN A 76 13.60 -19.80 2.79
N THR A 77 12.31 -19.47 2.84
CA THR A 77 11.20 -20.23 2.21
C THR A 77 10.70 -19.59 0.93
N VAL A 78 11.60 -19.01 0.11
CA VAL A 78 11.19 -18.32 -1.11
C VAL A 78 10.87 -19.33 -2.22
N ASP A 79 9.59 -19.43 -2.56
CA ASP A 79 9.14 -20.13 -3.77
C ASP A 79 9.31 -19.22 -5.00
N PHE A 80 10.35 -19.48 -5.78
CA PHE A 80 10.66 -18.73 -6.99
C PHE A 80 9.62 -18.91 -8.10
N LEU A 81 8.92 -20.04 -8.14
CA LEU A 81 7.88 -20.29 -9.16
C LEU A 81 6.63 -19.45 -8.85
N LEU A 82 6.19 -19.47 -7.59
CA LEU A 82 5.08 -18.63 -7.15
C LEU A 82 5.44 -17.15 -7.29
N ALA A 83 6.64 -16.74 -6.85
CA ALA A 83 7.11 -15.36 -6.99
C ALA A 83 7.17 -14.92 -8.46
N GLY A 84 7.67 -15.77 -9.36
CA GLY A 84 7.76 -15.48 -10.79
C GLY A 84 6.39 -15.29 -11.45
N THR A 85 5.43 -16.17 -11.16
CA THR A 85 4.06 -16.06 -11.68
C THR A 85 3.34 -14.82 -11.14
N LEU A 86 3.51 -14.50 -9.85
CA LEU A 86 2.98 -13.28 -9.25
C LEU A 86 3.58 -12.03 -9.89
N LEU A 87 4.90 -12.01 -10.08
CA LEU A 87 5.60 -10.88 -10.71
C LEU A 87 5.11 -10.64 -12.14
N PHE A 88 4.91 -11.71 -12.92
CA PHE A 88 4.42 -11.60 -14.29
C PHE A 88 3.01 -10.98 -14.33
N GLY A 89 2.09 -11.50 -13.51
CA GLY A 89 0.74 -10.95 -13.39
C GLY A 89 0.74 -9.49 -12.88
N ALA A 90 1.57 -9.20 -11.88
CA ALA A 90 1.68 -7.87 -11.29
C ALA A 90 2.23 -6.84 -12.29
N VAL A 91 3.26 -7.18 -13.07
CA VAL A 91 3.85 -6.26 -14.06
C VAL A 91 2.84 -5.94 -15.16
N ILE A 92 2.14 -6.94 -15.69
CA ILE A 92 1.12 -6.72 -16.73
C ILE A 92 -0.03 -5.88 -16.17
N GLY A 93 -0.56 -6.26 -15.00
CA GLY A 93 -1.64 -5.54 -14.35
C GLY A 93 -1.27 -4.10 -13.99
N ALA A 94 -0.07 -3.87 -13.46
CA ALA A 94 0.41 -2.54 -13.09
C ALA A 94 0.61 -1.63 -14.29
N GLN A 95 1.13 -2.14 -15.42
CA GLN A 95 1.28 -1.34 -16.64
C GLN A 95 -0.07 -0.92 -17.22
N ILE A 96 -1.02 -1.85 -17.28
CA ILE A 96 -2.38 -1.57 -17.74
C ILE A 96 -3.04 -0.56 -16.80
N GLY A 97 -2.98 -0.80 -15.49
CA GLY A 97 -3.52 0.10 -14.47
C GLY A 97 -2.90 1.50 -14.49
N ALA A 98 -1.59 1.62 -14.69
CA ALA A 98 -0.90 2.91 -14.80
C ALA A 98 -1.34 3.68 -16.05
N ARG A 99 -1.52 2.99 -17.19
CA ARG A 99 -1.97 3.60 -18.44
C ARG A 99 -3.39 4.15 -18.31
N PHE A 100 -4.32 3.38 -17.75
CA PHE A 100 -5.68 3.84 -17.49
C PHE A 100 -5.73 4.92 -16.40
N GLY A 101 -4.92 4.78 -15.34
CA GLY A 101 -4.80 5.75 -14.26
C GLY A 101 -4.34 7.13 -14.73
N GLY A 102 -3.43 7.18 -15.72
CA GLY A 102 -2.96 8.43 -16.32
C GLY A 102 -4.00 9.18 -17.15
N MET A 103 -5.07 8.50 -17.59
CA MET A 103 -6.15 9.12 -18.38
C MET A 103 -7.24 9.75 -17.50
N LEU A 104 -7.23 9.49 -16.19
CA LEU A 104 -8.25 9.93 -15.25
C LEU A 104 -7.88 11.27 -14.61
N ARG A 105 -8.89 12.09 -14.32
CA ARG A 105 -8.70 13.32 -13.51
C ARG A 105 -8.36 12.93 -12.07
N GLY A 106 -7.55 13.74 -11.39
CA GLY A 106 -7.11 13.45 -10.02
C GLY A 106 -8.25 13.26 -9.00
N GLU A 107 -9.44 13.80 -9.29
CA GLU A 107 -10.66 13.64 -8.49
C GLU A 107 -11.32 12.27 -8.72
N GLN A 108 -11.35 11.79 -9.97
CA GLN A 108 -11.81 10.44 -10.31
C GLN A 108 -10.88 9.38 -9.72
N LEU A 109 -9.56 9.61 -9.78
CA LEU A 109 -8.56 8.73 -9.18
C LEU A 109 -8.75 8.61 -7.66
N ARG A 110 -9.06 9.74 -7.00
CA ARG A 110 -9.39 9.78 -5.56
C ARG A 110 -10.66 8.98 -5.28
N GLY A 111 -11.69 9.14 -6.11
CA GLY A 111 -12.95 8.40 -5.98
C GLY A 111 -12.76 6.89 -6.11
N MET A 112 -11.96 6.44 -7.07
CA MET A 112 -11.62 5.02 -7.24
C MET A 112 -10.84 4.46 -6.06
N LEU A 113 -9.86 5.22 -5.55
CA LEU A 113 -9.11 4.82 -4.35
C LEU A 113 -10.03 4.69 -3.14
N ALA A 114 -10.93 5.66 -2.93
CA ALA A 114 -11.91 5.61 -1.85
C ALA A 114 -12.83 4.39 -1.98
N LEU A 115 -13.31 4.09 -3.19
CA LEU A 115 -14.14 2.91 -3.47
C LEU A 115 -13.40 1.60 -3.12
N ILE A 116 -12.13 1.46 -3.53
CA ILE A 116 -11.32 0.27 -3.23
C ILE A 116 -11.14 0.10 -1.72
N VAL A 117 -10.78 1.17 -1.01
CA VAL A 117 -10.60 1.14 0.44
C VAL A 117 -11.92 0.74 1.13
N LEU A 118 -13.04 1.30 0.69
CA LEU A 118 -14.35 1.01 1.27
C LEU A 118 -14.77 -0.45 1.03
N LEU A 119 -14.52 -0.99 -0.16
CA LEU A 119 -14.74 -2.41 -0.47
C LEU A 119 -13.88 -3.32 0.40
N VAL A 120 -12.60 -2.99 0.61
CA VAL A 120 -11.70 -3.76 1.49
C VAL A 120 -12.21 -3.73 2.93
N CYS A 121 -12.60 -2.56 3.44
CA CYS A 121 -13.17 -2.45 4.79
C CYS A 121 -14.45 -3.27 4.94
N MET A 122 -15.35 -3.23 3.94
CA MET A 122 -16.56 -4.05 3.94
C MET A 122 -16.23 -5.55 3.92
N ARG A 123 -15.26 -5.97 3.10
CA ARG A 123 -14.86 -7.38 2.98
C ARG A 123 -14.30 -7.90 4.31
N ILE A 124 -13.40 -7.14 4.94
CA ILE A 124 -12.84 -7.48 6.26
C ILE A 124 -13.94 -7.49 7.32
N GLY A 125 -14.83 -6.50 7.32
CA GLY A 125 -15.96 -6.44 8.26
C GLY A 125 -16.92 -7.61 8.10
N TYR A 126 -17.19 -8.02 6.86
CA TYR A 126 -18.02 -9.19 6.57
C TYR A 126 -17.35 -10.49 7.01
N GLU A 127 -16.05 -10.67 6.77
CA GLU A 127 -15.28 -11.81 7.29
C GLU A 127 -15.25 -11.90 8.82
N LEU A 128 -15.42 -10.76 9.51
CA LEU A 128 -15.52 -10.73 10.97
C LEU A 128 -16.89 -11.24 11.48
N VAL A 129 -17.96 -11.02 10.71
CA VAL A 129 -19.34 -11.35 11.11
C VAL A 129 -19.73 -12.74 10.63
N VAL A 130 -19.24 -13.16 9.47
CA VAL A 130 -19.45 -14.51 8.95
C VAL A 130 -18.51 -15.46 9.65
N THR A 131 -19.09 -16.50 10.26
CA THR A 131 -18.31 -17.60 10.83
C THR A 131 -17.36 -18.17 9.78
N PRO A 132 -16.05 -18.28 10.07
CA PRO A 132 -15.09 -18.87 9.14
C PRO A 132 -15.56 -20.28 8.73
N ILE A 133 -15.51 -20.55 7.43
CA ILE A 133 -15.97 -21.81 6.82
C ILE A 133 -14.96 -22.96 7.05
N ASP A 134 -13.82 -22.67 7.69
CA ASP A 134 -12.75 -23.62 7.93
C ASP A 134 -13.01 -24.46 9.19
N LEU A 135 -13.35 -25.73 8.93
CA LEU A 135 -13.49 -26.83 9.89
C LEU A 135 -12.16 -27.29 10.53
N PHE A 136 -11.06 -26.53 10.41
CA PHE A 136 -9.71 -26.98 10.79
C PHE A 136 -9.05 -26.08 11.85
N SER A 137 -9.75 -25.78 12.94
CA SER A 137 -9.13 -25.24 14.16
C SER A 137 -8.58 -26.33 15.10
N THR A 138 -8.17 -27.49 14.57
CA THR A 138 -7.64 -28.63 15.36
C THR A 138 -6.16 -28.94 15.09
N GLU A 139 -5.35 -27.97 14.67
CA GLU A 139 -3.88 -28.08 14.72
C GLU A 139 -3.24 -27.26 15.86
N PHE A 140 -3.98 -27.00 16.95
CA PHE A 140 -3.41 -26.44 18.19
C PHE A 140 -2.78 -27.49 19.13
N LEU A 141 -2.60 -28.74 18.68
CA LEU A 141 -1.92 -29.80 19.43
C LEU A 141 -1.02 -30.66 18.53
N LYS A 142 0.16 -30.13 18.19
CA LYS A 142 1.39 -30.92 18.09
C LYS A 142 2.64 -30.04 18.17
#